data_AF-E9EM27-F1
#
_entry.id   AF-E9EM27-F1
#
_cell.length_a   1.000
_cell.length_b   1.000
_cell.length_c   1.000
_cell.angle_alpha   90.00
_cell.angle_beta   90.00
_cell.angle_gamma   90.00
#
_symmetry.space_group_name_H-M   'P 1'
#
loop_
_entity.id
_entity.type
_entity.pdbx_description
1 polymer ?
#
loop_
_entity_poly.entity_id
_entity_poly.type
_entity_poly.pdbx_seq_one_letter_code
_entity_poly.pdbx_strand_id
1 'polypeptide(L)'
;MAKRIHLLCPRAQFFVLRLEDHYSDEAGCQITARGAAQAILVAMKKSVHIISMSWTIDPPEDENERRCLEAAIVKAVDENNLVFFSAGNKGAKQNATYSAKVTSRIFTIGAATASGAADERVNLDNINFTFPLSMVKLDDASMFNRKDLLGKKVANFLKEKFQKQLPVL
;
A
#
# COMPACT_ATOMS: atom_id res chain seq x y z
N MET A 1 7.72 -4.39 -1.47
CA MET A 1 6.41 -4.34 -2.17
C MET A 1 6.49 -4.89 -3.61
N ALA A 2 7.22 -4.25 -4.52
CA ALA A 2 7.18 -4.54 -5.98
C ALA A 2 7.38 -6.01 -6.36
N LYS A 3 8.37 -6.72 -5.78
CA LYS A 3 8.60 -8.15 -6.03
C LYS A 3 7.36 -9.02 -5.76
N ARG A 4 6.58 -8.70 -4.71
CA ARG A 4 5.34 -9.44 -4.38
C ARG A 4 4.24 -9.18 -5.39
N ILE A 5 4.08 -7.92 -5.80
CA ILE A 5 3.11 -7.55 -6.83
C ILE A 5 3.46 -8.24 -8.14
N HIS A 6 4.75 -8.31 -8.51
CA HIS A 6 5.17 -9.01 -9.73
C HIS A 6 4.89 -10.51 -9.69
N LEU A 7 5.02 -11.17 -8.53
CA LEU A 7 4.66 -12.58 -8.39
C LEU A 7 3.16 -12.83 -8.59
N LEU A 8 2.30 -11.87 -8.24
CA LEU A 8 0.84 -11.97 -8.39
C LEU A 8 0.35 -11.48 -9.77
N CYS A 9 1.00 -10.44 -10.29
CA CYS A 9 0.70 -9.78 -11.55
C CYS A 9 1.99 -9.70 -12.40
N PRO A 10 2.44 -10.80 -13.03
CA PRO A 10 3.72 -10.83 -13.74
C PRO A 10 3.81 -9.86 -14.93
N ARG A 11 2.66 -9.48 -15.49
CA ARG A 11 2.56 -8.52 -16.60
C ARG A 11 2.48 -7.06 -16.14
N ALA A 12 2.43 -6.80 -14.83
CA ALA A 12 2.45 -5.44 -14.32
C ALA A 12 3.80 -4.78 -14.63
N GLN A 13 3.74 -3.56 -15.16
CA GLN A 13 4.90 -2.71 -15.34
C GLN A 13 5.06 -1.84 -14.10
N PHE A 14 6.31 -1.66 -13.66
CA PHE A 14 6.62 -0.93 -12.43
C PHE A 14 7.39 0.34 -12.75
N PHE A 15 6.90 1.45 -12.22
CA PHE A 15 7.66 2.68 -12.12
C PHE A 15 8.01 2.91 -10.64
N VAL A 16 9.28 2.70 -10.29
CA VAL A 16 9.74 2.76 -8.89
C VAL A 16 10.29 4.15 -8.61
N LEU A 17 9.63 4.88 -7.72
CA LEU A 17 10.08 6.16 -7.20
C LEU A 17 10.70 5.96 -5.82
N ARG A 18 11.98 6.32 -5.68
CA ARG A 18 12.64 6.40 -4.38
C ARG A 18 12.35 7.75 -3.77
N LEU A 19 11.83 7.77 -2.55
CA LEU A 19 11.63 9.00 -1.80
C LEU A 19 12.95 9.45 -1.18
N GLU A 20 13.10 10.76 -1.06
CA GLU A 20 14.17 11.33 -0.25
C GLU A 20 13.87 11.05 1.22
N ASP A 21 14.85 10.47 1.90
CA ASP A 21 14.80 10.14 3.31
C ASP A 21 15.88 10.89 4.08
N HIS A 22 15.53 11.34 5.28
CA HIS A 22 16.48 11.89 6.24
C HIS A 22 16.52 10.99 7.46
N TYR A 23 17.73 10.75 7.96
CA TYR A 23 17.91 9.96 9.17
C TYR A 23 17.86 10.87 10.39
N SER A 24 16.94 10.60 11.30
CA SER A 24 16.89 11.20 12.64
C SER A 24 17.28 10.15 13.67
N ASP A 25 18.16 10.49 14.61
CA ASP A 25 18.58 9.58 15.69
C ASP A 25 17.42 9.15 16.60
N GLU A 26 16.35 9.96 16.68
CA GLU A 26 15.20 9.71 17.57
C GLU A 26 14.08 8.90 16.89
N ALA A 27 13.93 9.05 15.56
CA ALA A 27 12.78 8.53 14.82
C ALA A 27 13.14 7.65 13.62
N GLY A 28 14.43 7.46 13.35
CA GLY A 28 14.94 6.69 12.21
C GLY A 28 14.80 7.42 10.86
N CYS A 29 14.71 6.64 9.78
CA CYS A 29 14.49 7.12 8.41
C CYS A 29 13.10 7.76 8.28
N GLN A 30 13.07 9.08 8.13
CA GLN A 30 11.86 9.87 7.92
C GLN A 30 11.72 10.30 6.46
N ILE A 31 10.55 10.02 5.91
CA ILE A 31 10.12 10.52 4.60
C ILE A 31 9.49 11.90 4.80
N THR A 32 9.86 12.87 3.96
CA THR A 32 9.24 14.19 4.00
C THR A 32 7.90 14.21 3.28
N ALA A 33 6.94 14.97 3.82
CA ALA A 33 5.62 15.12 3.21
C ALA A 33 5.69 15.76 1.82
N ARG A 34 6.58 16.75 1.67
CA ARG A 34 6.91 17.37 0.38
C ARG A 34 7.45 16.36 -0.63
N GLY A 35 8.40 15.51 -0.24
CA GLY A 35 8.95 14.47 -1.12
C GLY A 35 7.89 13.44 -1.53
N ALA A 36 7.03 13.03 -0.60
CA ALA A 36 5.89 12.16 -0.90
C ALA A 36 4.91 12.79 -1.90
N ALA A 37 4.54 14.06 -1.71
CA ALA A 37 3.65 14.80 -2.59
C ALA A 37 4.23 14.88 -4.02
N GLN A 38 5.52 15.20 -4.14
CA GLN A 38 6.22 15.25 -5.43
C GLN A 38 6.23 13.89 -6.12
N ALA A 39 6.49 12.81 -5.39
CA ALA A 39 6.48 11.47 -5.97
C ALA A 39 5.11 11.06 -6.51
N ILE A 40 4.02 11.40 -5.80
CA ILE A 40 2.65 11.18 -6.29
C ILE A 40 2.44 11.93 -7.62
N LEU A 41 2.79 13.21 -7.67
CA LEU A 41 2.65 14.01 -8.88
C LEU A 41 3.50 13.49 -10.05
N VAL A 42 4.71 12.98 -9.77
CA VAL A 42 5.56 12.34 -10.80
C VAL A 42 4.95 11.04 -11.29
N ALA A 43 4.37 10.22 -10.41
CA ALA A 43 3.67 9.00 -10.80
C ALA A 43 2.46 9.30 -11.71
N MET A 44 1.68 10.33 -11.38
CA MET A 44 0.55 10.78 -12.21
C MET A 44 1.00 11.24 -13.60
N LYS A 45 2.11 12.00 -13.70
CA LYS A 45 2.71 12.39 -14.98
C LYS A 45 3.15 11.22 -15.85
N LYS A 46 3.36 10.04 -15.24
CA LYS A 46 3.67 8.79 -15.96
C LYS A 46 2.41 8.01 -16.35
N SER A 47 1.22 8.56 -16.13
CA SER A 47 -0.07 7.96 -16.46
C SER A 47 -0.21 6.53 -15.92
N VAL A 48 0.24 6.32 -14.68
CA VAL A 48 0.10 5.02 -14.01
C VAL A 48 -1.37 4.72 -13.72
N HIS A 49 -1.74 3.45 -13.61
CA HIS A 49 -3.10 3.07 -13.18
C HIS A 49 -3.20 2.96 -11.64
N ILE A 50 -2.09 2.59 -11.00
CA ILE A 50 -2.02 2.25 -9.57
C ILE A 50 -0.83 2.98 -8.95
N ILE A 51 -1.06 3.64 -7.83
CA ILE A 51 -0.02 4.20 -6.96
C ILE A 51 0.02 3.36 -5.69
N SER A 52 1.14 2.67 -5.45
CA SER A 52 1.34 1.86 -4.25
C SER A 52 2.41 2.49 -3.37
N MET A 53 2.00 2.97 -2.20
CA MET A 53 2.86 3.59 -1.20
C MET A 53 3.07 2.62 -0.05
N SER A 54 4.25 2.00 0.00
CA SER A 54 4.63 1.04 1.04
C SER A 54 5.34 1.71 2.22
N TRP A 55 4.88 2.90 2.59
CA TRP A 55 5.40 3.71 3.68
C TRP A 55 4.24 4.35 4.44
N THR A 56 4.53 4.78 5.67
CA THR A 56 3.62 5.55 6.50
C THR A 56 4.30 6.84 6.89
N ILE A 57 3.54 7.93 6.89
CA ILE A 57 3.99 9.23 7.38
C ILE A 57 3.06 9.66 8.51
N ASP A 58 3.64 10.18 9.58
CA ASP A 58 2.86 10.84 10.62
C ASP A 58 2.31 12.18 10.07
N PRO A 59 1.21 12.73 10.62
CA PRO A 59 0.67 14.00 10.15
C PRO A 59 1.76 15.10 10.16
N PRO A 60 2.02 15.77 9.03
CA PRO A 60 3.03 16.83 8.97
C PRO A 60 2.66 17.98 9.91
N GLU A 61 3.63 18.42 10.72
CA GLU A 61 3.47 19.57 11.62
C GLU A 61 3.25 20.85 10.81
N ASP A 62 4.06 21.06 9.76
CA ASP A 62 3.89 22.18 8.84
C ASP A 62 2.58 22.04 8.05
N GLU A 63 1.73 23.05 8.21
CA GLU A 63 0.41 23.10 7.58
C GLU A 63 0.48 23.15 6.05
N ASN A 64 1.49 23.80 5.48
CA ASN A 64 1.62 23.90 4.02
C ASN A 64 2.06 22.57 3.43
N GLU A 65 3.04 21.90 4.04
CA GLU A 65 3.46 20.56 3.63
C GLU A 65 2.31 19.54 3.73
N ARG A 66 1.53 19.63 4.81
CA ARG A 66 0.32 18.84 4.99
C ARG A 66 -0.66 19.02 3.83
N ARG A 67 -1.02 20.28 3.53
CA ARG A 67 -1.95 20.61 2.43
C ARG A 67 -1.40 20.17 1.07
N CYS A 68 -0.10 20.29 0.83
CA CYS A 68 0.52 19.85 -0.41
C CYS A 68 0.39 18.34 -0.60
N LEU A 69 0.63 17.55 0.45
CA LEU A 69 0.48 16.11 0.40
C LEU A 69 -0.97 15.68 0.22
N GLU A 70 -1.90 16.29 0.95
CA GLU A 70 -3.34 16.02 0.82
C GLU A 70 -3.86 16.36 -0.57
N ALA A 71 -3.49 17.52 -1.10
CA ALA A 71 -3.85 17.93 -2.45
C ALA A 71 -3.31 16.95 -3.50
N ALA A 72 -2.08 16.46 -3.36
CA ALA A 72 -1.51 15.48 -4.27
C ALA A 72 -2.28 14.14 -4.22
N ILE A 73 -2.65 13.67 -3.02
CA ILE A 73 -3.45 12.45 -2.84
C ILE A 73 -4.83 12.62 -3.48
N VAL A 74 -5.55 13.71 -3.15
CA VAL A 74 -6.89 13.99 -3.69
C VAL A 74 -6.83 14.06 -5.21
N LYS A 75 -5.84 14.77 -5.75
CA LYS A 75 -5.66 14.91 -7.20
C LYS A 75 -5.43 13.55 -7.88
N ALA A 76 -4.60 12.68 -7.32
CA ALA A 76 -4.38 11.34 -7.86
C ALA A 76 -5.68 10.51 -7.91
N VAL A 77 -6.48 10.59 -6.85
CA VAL A 77 -7.76 9.89 -6.81
C VAL A 77 -8.77 10.50 -7.81
N ASP A 78 -8.80 11.83 -7.95
CA ASP A 78 -9.68 12.52 -8.91
C ASP A 78 -9.32 12.22 -10.37
N GLU A 79 -8.04 11.99 -10.67
CA GLU A 79 -7.56 11.52 -11.98
C GLU A 79 -7.70 10.00 -12.19
N ASN A 80 -8.55 9.34 -11.38
CA ASN A 80 -8.89 7.91 -11.45
C ASN A 80 -7.72 6.95 -11.18
N ASN A 81 -6.66 7.37 -10.48
CA ASN A 81 -5.65 6.44 -10.00
C ASN A 81 -6.18 5.63 -8.80
N LEU A 82 -5.91 4.33 -8.78
CA LEU A 82 -6.10 3.53 -7.57
C LEU A 82 -4.93 3.77 -6.61
N VAL A 83 -5.21 4.38 -5.47
CA VAL A 83 -4.18 4.77 -4.48
C VAL A 83 -4.21 3.81 -3.29
N PHE A 84 -3.07 3.14 -3.06
CA PHE A 84 -2.88 2.19 -1.95
C PHE A 84 -1.87 2.70 -0.93
N PHE A 85 -2.22 2.67 0.35
CA PHE A 85 -1.35 2.98 1.48
C PHE A 85 -1.12 1.75 2.36
N SER A 86 0.08 1.63 2.93
CA SER A 86 0.32 0.70 4.03
C SER A 86 -0.36 1.23 5.30
N ALA A 87 -0.99 0.34 6.06
CA ALA A 87 -1.31 0.62 7.44
C ALA A 87 -0.01 0.76 8.25
N GLY A 88 0.00 1.66 9.22
CA GLY A 88 1.13 1.81 10.15
C GLY A 88 1.20 0.62 11.10
N ASN A 89 2.41 0.14 11.39
CA ASN A 89 2.65 -0.99 12.29
C ASN A 89 2.66 -0.59 13.79
N LYS A 90 2.15 0.60 14.14
CA LYS A 90 2.27 1.17 15.50
C LYS A 90 1.19 0.66 16.50
N GLY A 91 0.44 -0.40 16.16
CA GLY A 91 -0.51 -1.05 17.07
C GLY A 91 -1.89 -0.40 17.14
N ALA A 92 -2.85 -1.13 17.73
CA ALA A 92 -4.28 -0.77 17.82
C ALA A 92 -4.62 0.54 18.57
N LYS A 93 -3.63 1.26 19.11
CA LYS A 93 -3.82 2.43 19.99
C LYS A 93 -3.66 3.80 19.32
N GLN A 94 -3.33 3.87 18.04
CA GLN A 94 -3.22 5.15 17.32
C GLN A 94 -4.44 5.37 16.43
N ASN A 95 -4.85 6.65 16.36
CA ASN A 95 -5.85 7.17 15.44
C ASN A 95 -5.57 6.75 13.99
N ALA A 96 -6.60 6.81 13.13
CA ALA A 96 -6.49 6.49 11.71
C ALA A 96 -5.18 6.99 11.08
N THR A 97 -4.49 6.09 10.35
CA THR A 97 -3.29 6.40 9.56
C THR A 97 -3.53 7.72 8.83
N TYR A 98 -2.59 8.67 8.90
CA TYR A 98 -2.80 10.03 8.40
C TYR A 98 -3.46 10.08 7.01
N SER A 99 -3.03 9.21 6.09
CA SER A 99 -3.61 9.05 4.76
C SER A 99 -5.10 8.68 4.75
N ALA A 100 -5.55 7.79 5.63
CA ALA A 100 -6.96 7.36 5.73
C ALA A 100 -7.92 8.49 6.10
N LYS A 101 -7.41 9.57 6.71
CA LYS A 101 -8.19 10.77 7.02
C LYS A 101 -8.34 11.72 5.83
N VAL A 102 -7.50 11.61 4.81
CA VAL A 102 -7.44 12.55 3.68
C VAL A 102 -8.65 12.36 2.76
N THR A 103 -8.98 11.11 2.41
CA THR A 103 -10.17 10.80 1.61
C THR A 103 -10.57 9.34 1.80
N SER A 104 -11.86 9.03 1.67
CA SER A 104 -12.39 7.66 1.75
C SER A 104 -12.12 6.80 0.51
N ARG A 105 -11.59 7.41 -0.55
CA ARG A 105 -11.33 6.78 -1.85
C ARG A 105 -9.93 6.16 -1.99
N ILE A 106 -9.15 6.13 -0.92
CA ILE A 106 -7.89 5.37 -0.88
C ILE A 106 -8.10 3.99 -0.24
N PHE A 107 -7.21 3.06 -0.56
CA PHE A 107 -7.20 1.73 0.04
C PHE A 107 -6.02 1.59 1.01
N THR A 108 -6.33 1.44 2.29
CA THR A 108 -5.34 1.14 3.33
C THR A 108 -5.21 -0.37 3.51
N ILE A 109 -3.99 -0.89 3.40
CA ILE A 109 -3.67 -2.31 3.48
C ILE A 109 -2.90 -2.60 4.77
N GLY A 110 -3.49 -3.43 5.63
CA GLY A 110 -2.84 -3.98 6.82
C GLY A 110 -2.07 -5.27 6.55
N ALA A 111 -1.19 -5.64 7.48
CA ALA A 111 -0.54 -6.93 7.48
C ALA A 111 -1.51 -8.06 7.88
N ALA A 112 -1.34 -9.23 7.25
CA ALA A 112 -1.96 -10.48 7.67
C ALA A 112 -0.88 -11.52 8.03
N THR A 113 -1.22 -12.36 9.01
CA THR A 113 -0.46 -13.54 9.40
C THR A 113 -0.63 -14.66 8.37
N ALA A 114 0.16 -15.73 8.49
CA ALA A 114 0.10 -16.89 7.61
C ALA A 114 -1.25 -17.63 7.65
N SER A 115 -2.02 -17.51 8.74
CA SER A 115 -3.37 -18.08 8.86
C SER A 115 -4.43 -17.25 8.13
N GLY A 116 -4.07 -16.07 7.61
CA GLY A 116 -5.00 -15.11 7.02
C GLY A 116 -5.65 -14.17 8.05
N ALA A 117 -5.39 -14.35 9.34
CA ALA A 117 -5.81 -13.40 10.37
C ALA A 117 -5.02 -12.09 10.26
N ALA A 118 -5.64 -10.96 10.60
CA ALA A 118 -4.93 -9.69 10.69
C ALA A 118 -3.80 -9.76 11.72
N ASP A 119 -2.68 -9.09 11.42
CA ASP A 119 -1.58 -8.94 12.38
C ASP A 119 -2.06 -8.10 13.57
N GLU A 120 -1.67 -8.49 14.80
CA GLU A 120 -2.08 -7.82 16.04
C GLU A 120 -1.69 -6.33 16.09
N ARG A 121 -0.71 -5.92 15.26
CA ARG A 121 -0.25 -4.53 15.16
C ARG A 121 -1.13 -3.66 14.27
N VAL A 122 -2.11 -4.25 13.57
CA VAL A 122 -2.98 -3.56 12.63
C VAL A 122 -4.28 -3.17 13.31
N ASN A 123 -4.67 -1.90 13.18
CA ASN A 123 -5.98 -1.44 13.59
C ASN A 123 -7.01 -1.74 12.48
N LEU A 124 -7.90 -2.72 12.73
CA LEU A 124 -8.90 -3.18 11.77
C LEU A 124 -9.90 -2.10 11.35
N ASP A 125 -10.20 -1.15 12.22
CA ASP A 125 -11.17 -0.08 11.92
C ASP A 125 -10.64 0.93 10.90
N ASN A 126 -9.33 0.92 10.65
CA ASN A 126 -8.62 1.88 9.81
C ASN A 126 -8.01 1.27 8.54
N ILE A 127 -8.42 0.06 8.17
CA ILE A 127 -7.96 -0.63 6.95
C ILE A 127 -9.11 -1.03 6.05
N ASN A 128 -8.85 -1.13 4.76
CA ASN A 128 -9.78 -1.69 3.79
C ASN A 128 -9.51 -3.17 3.53
N PHE A 129 -8.23 -3.57 3.57
CA PHE A 129 -7.79 -4.92 3.24
C PHE A 129 -6.62 -5.36 4.11
N THR A 130 -6.39 -6.68 4.20
CA THR A 130 -5.16 -7.26 4.74
C THR A 130 -4.39 -8.00 3.66
N PHE A 131 -3.06 -7.98 3.77
CA PHE A 131 -2.18 -8.70 2.84
C PHE A 131 -1.14 -9.53 3.62
N PRO A 132 -0.98 -10.83 3.30
CA PRO A 132 -0.03 -11.68 3.99
C PRO A 132 1.42 -11.25 3.70
N LEU A 133 2.14 -10.84 4.74
CA LEU A 133 3.53 -10.36 4.63
C LEU A 133 4.59 -11.46 4.81
N SER A 134 4.26 -12.51 5.57
CA SER A 134 5.15 -13.66 5.76
C SER A 134 5.05 -14.61 4.56
N MET A 135 6.21 -15.05 4.06
CA MET A 135 6.20 -16.34 3.36
C MET A 135 5.95 -17.36 4.45
N VAL A 136 4.93 -18.20 4.27
CA VAL A 136 4.99 -19.54 4.85
C VAL A 136 6.37 -20.08 4.45
N LYS A 137 7.26 -20.32 5.43
CA LYS A 137 8.48 -21.09 5.18
C LYS A 137 7.99 -22.42 4.61
N LEU A 138 8.15 -22.58 3.31
CA LEU A 138 7.92 -23.86 2.66
C LEU A 138 9.18 -24.65 2.96
N ASP A 139 9.20 -25.32 4.11
CA ASP A 139 10.20 -26.36 4.34
C ASP A 139 10.04 -27.44 3.27
N ASP A 140 11.19 -27.91 2.82
CA ASP A 140 11.40 -28.54 1.52
C ASP A 140 10.70 -29.89 1.32
N ALA A 141 10.54 -30.23 0.04
CA ALA A 141 10.27 -31.53 -0.58
C ALA A 141 8.83 -31.99 -0.88
N SER A 142 7.74 -31.52 -0.26
CA SER A 142 6.42 -32.16 -0.50
C SER A 142 5.40 -31.36 -1.34
N MET A 143 5.78 -30.25 -1.99
CA MET A 143 4.79 -29.24 -2.41
C MET A 143 4.86 -28.70 -3.85
N PHE A 144 5.32 -29.50 -4.81
CA PHE A 144 5.23 -29.11 -6.23
C PHE A 144 3.78 -28.92 -6.74
N ASN A 145 2.75 -29.31 -5.97
CA ASN A 145 1.34 -29.15 -6.34
C ASN A 145 0.54 -28.04 -5.60
N ARG A 146 0.99 -27.48 -4.46
CA ARG A 146 0.20 -26.42 -3.73
C ARG A 146 0.62 -24.98 -4.02
N LYS A 147 1.81 -24.73 -4.60
CA LYS A 147 2.21 -23.37 -5.03
C LYS A 147 1.22 -22.80 -6.04
N ASP A 148 0.70 -23.66 -6.91
CA ASP A 148 -0.35 -23.35 -7.86
C ASP A 148 -1.68 -23.00 -7.19
N LEU A 149 -2.04 -23.68 -6.08
CA LEU A 149 -3.37 -23.53 -5.48
C LEU A 149 -3.50 -22.24 -4.64
N LEU A 150 -2.46 -21.86 -3.90
CA LEU A 150 -2.46 -20.63 -3.11
C LEU A 150 -2.25 -19.40 -3.98
N GLY A 151 -1.37 -19.51 -4.99
CA GLY A 151 -1.22 -18.49 -6.04
C GLY A 151 -2.53 -18.27 -6.80
N LYS A 152 -3.23 -19.34 -7.19
CA LYS A 152 -4.56 -19.25 -7.83
C LYS A 152 -5.63 -18.69 -6.89
N LYS A 153 -5.62 -18.99 -5.59
CA LYS A 153 -6.60 -18.43 -4.64
C LYS A 153 -6.39 -16.94 -4.37
N VAL A 154 -5.15 -16.50 -4.16
CA VAL A 154 -4.84 -15.07 -3.99
C VAL A 154 -5.04 -14.32 -5.29
N ALA A 155 -4.61 -14.90 -6.43
CA ALA A 155 -4.87 -14.32 -7.74
C ALA A 155 -6.37 -14.28 -8.08
N ASN A 156 -7.17 -15.29 -7.72
CA ASN A 156 -8.63 -15.26 -7.89
C ASN A 156 -9.30 -14.29 -6.94
N PHE A 157 -8.85 -14.18 -5.68
CA PHE A 157 -9.38 -13.18 -4.74
C PHE A 157 -9.12 -11.76 -5.23
N LEU A 158 -7.91 -11.49 -5.72
CA LEU A 158 -7.57 -10.20 -6.31
C LEU A 158 -8.27 -10.02 -7.66
N LYS A 159 -8.30 -11.01 -8.55
CA LYS A 159 -8.99 -10.93 -9.84
C LYS A 159 -10.48 -10.69 -9.65
N GLU A 160 -11.15 -11.42 -8.77
CA GLU A 160 -12.59 -11.26 -8.53
C GLU A 160 -12.93 -9.91 -7.90
N LYS A 161 -12.06 -9.35 -7.04
CA LYS A 161 -12.29 -8.03 -6.42
C LYS A 161 -11.86 -6.84 -7.28
N PHE A 162 -10.72 -6.93 -8.00
CA PHE A 162 -10.27 -5.89 -8.92
C PHE A 162 -11.11 -5.84 -10.20
N GLN A 163 -11.60 -7.00 -10.70
CA GLN A 163 -12.44 -7.08 -11.90
C GLN A 163 -13.89 -6.63 -11.64
N LYS A 164 -14.36 -6.62 -10.38
CA LYS A 164 -15.65 -6.04 -9.99
C LYS A 164 -15.59 -4.52 -9.72
N GLN A 165 -14.40 -3.91 -9.66
CA GLN A 165 -14.20 -2.48 -9.36
C GLN A 165 -13.72 -1.65 -10.55
N LEU A 166 -13.33 -2.28 -11.66
CA LEU A 166 -13.08 -1.59 -12.92
C LEU A 166 -14.34 -1.71 -13.80
N PRO A 167 -15.04 -0.61 -14.13
CA PRO A 167 -16.01 -0.66 -15.21
C PRO A 167 -15.27 -1.07 -16.48
N VAL A 168 -15.88 -1.97 -17.25
CA VAL A 168 -15.41 -2.34 -18.58
C VAL A 168 -15.40 -1.07 -19.44
N LEU A 169 -14.22 -0.50 -19.69
CA LEU A 169 -13.93 0.50 -20.72
C LEU A 169 -12.49 0.28 -21.20
#